data_AF-A0A0Q6WUF0-F1
#
_entry.id   AF-A0A0Q6WUF0-F1
#
_cell.length_a   1.000
_cell.length_b   1.000
_cell.length_c   1.000
_cell.angle_alpha   90.00
_cell.angle_beta   90.00
_cell.angle_gamma   90.00
#
_symmetry.space_group_name_H-M   'P 1'
#
loop_
_entity.id
_entity.type
_entity.pdbx_description
1 polymer ?
#
loop_
_entity_poly.entity_id
_entity_poly.type
_entity_poly.pdbx_seq_one_letter_code
_entity_poly.pdbx_strand_id
1 'polypeptide(L)'
;MHDPNPEFEDDDDFDGPSKSQLKRDMTALQKLGEELLALPESRWEPLALPEILYDALRHAKKITNFEGKRRQIQYIGKLMRKIDPEPIREAVAAFKLGHAQDSLKLHQSERWRERLLASDEALQEFLAEHADVDIQQLRSLVRAARKDAANEPEKRSGRAFRELFQFIKASEAAAEDE
;
A
#
# COMPACT_ATOMS: atom_id res chain seq x y z
N MET A 1 4.38 -55.92 49.64
CA MET A 1 5.34 -54.83 49.35
C MET A 1 4.77 -54.07 48.17
N HIS A 2 4.24 -52.88 48.44
CA HIS A 2 3.68 -51.96 47.45
C HIS A 2 4.87 -51.19 46.87
N ASP A 3 5.08 -51.31 45.57
CA ASP A 3 6.07 -50.53 44.83
C ASP A 3 5.41 -49.19 44.48
N PRO A 4 5.84 -48.05 45.05
CA PRO A 4 5.23 -46.78 44.74
C PRO A 4 5.64 -46.37 43.32
N ASN A 5 4.63 -46.26 42.46
CA ASN A 5 4.68 -45.59 41.17
C ASN A 5 5.36 -44.22 41.32
N PRO A 6 6.41 -43.88 40.53
CA PRO A 6 6.97 -42.54 40.59
C PRO A 6 5.90 -41.56 40.09
N GLU A 7 5.46 -40.69 41.00
CA GLU A 7 4.61 -39.55 40.69
C GLU A 7 5.34 -38.71 39.64
N PHE A 8 4.74 -38.58 38.46
CA PHE A 8 5.12 -37.56 37.51
C PHE A 8 4.72 -36.23 38.14
N GLU A 9 5.66 -35.56 38.81
CA GLU A 9 5.53 -34.15 39.15
C GLU A 9 5.52 -33.37 37.83
N ASP A 10 4.32 -32.99 37.39
CA ASP A 10 4.11 -32.02 36.32
C ASP A 10 4.61 -30.65 36.83
N ASP A 11 5.91 -30.41 36.74
CA ASP A 11 6.54 -29.09 36.80
C ASP A 11 6.12 -28.28 35.55
N ASP A 12 4.87 -27.78 35.54
CA ASP A 12 4.33 -26.97 34.44
C ASP A 12 4.25 -25.47 34.82
N ASP A 13 5.35 -24.95 35.41
CA ASP A 13 5.55 -23.52 35.68
C ASP A 13 6.36 -22.86 34.52
N PHE A 14 5.94 -23.10 33.28
CA PHE A 14 6.53 -22.44 32.11
C PHE A 14 5.83 -21.09 31.83
N ASP A 15 6.32 -20.01 32.44
CA ASP A 15 5.87 -18.61 32.22
C ASP A 15 6.36 -18.00 30.86
N GLY A 16 6.73 -18.85 29.91
CA GLY A 16 7.22 -18.45 28.59
C GLY A 16 6.12 -18.38 27.53
N PRO A 17 6.33 -17.65 26.42
CA PRO A 17 5.38 -17.59 25.33
C PRO A 17 5.08 -19.00 24.80
N SER A 18 3.80 -19.32 24.62
CA SER A 18 3.39 -20.62 24.12
C SER A 18 4.04 -20.95 22.75
N LYS A 19 4.23 -22.23 22.46
CA LYS A 19 4.71 -22.70 21.14
C LYS A 19 3.92 -22.09 19.96
N SER A 20 2.63 -21.83 20.17
CA SER A 20 1.76 -21.18 19.20
C SER A 20 2.09 -19.69 19.02
N GLN A 21 2.39 -18.97 20.10
CA GLN A 21 2.81 -17.56 20.05
C GLN A 21 4.12 -17.39 19.29
N LEU A 22 5.15 -18.18 19.63
CA LEU A 22 6.44 -18.14 18.95
C LEU A 22 6.31 -18.37 17.43
N LYS A 23 5.43 -19.29 17.03
CA LYS A 23 5.13 -19.54 15.62
C LYS A 23 4.49 -18.32 14.95
N ARG A 24 3.51 -17.68 15.61
CA ARG A 24 2.87 -16.46 15.11
C ARG A 24 3.86 -15.32 14.93
N ASP A 25 4.74 -15.11 15.90
CA ASP A 25 5.76 -14.04 15.88
C ASP A 25 6.77 -14.27 14.74
N MET A 26 7.20 -15.52 14.54
CA MET A 26 8.06 -15.89 13.43
C MET A 26 7.41 -15.62 12.07
N THR A 27 6.12 -15.95 11.92
CA THR A 27 5.36 -15.65 10.70
C THR A 27 5.18 -14.14 10.49
N ALA A 28 4.93 -13.39 11.57
CA ALA A 28 4.79 -11.94 11.51
C ALA A 28 6.10 -11.26 11.06
N LEU A 29 7.26 -11.70 11.55
CA LEU A 29 8.56 -11.18 11.12
C LEU A 29 8.89 -11.51 9.66
N GLN A 30 8.54 -12.72 9.20
CA GLN A 30 8.71 -13.07 7.79
C GLN A 30 7.82 -12.20 6.89
N LYS A 31 6.57 -11.99 7.28
CA LYS A 31 5.64 -11.11 6.56
C LYS A 31 6.15 -9.67 6.55
N LEU A 32 6.66 -9.17 7.68
CA LEU A 32 7.27 -7.83 7.75
C LEU A 32 8.47 -7.70 6.80
N GLY A 33 9.31 -8.73 6.71
CA GLY A 33 10.44 -8.76 5.76
C GLY A 33 9.98 -8.76 4.29
N GLU A 34 8.88 -9.43 3.97
CA GLU A 34 8.26 -9.38 2.64
C GLU A 34 7.67 -7.99 2.34
N GLU A 35 7.02 -7.37 3.32
CA GLU A 35 6.49 -6.01 3.18
C GLU A 35 7.62 -5.00 3.01
N LEU A 36 8.71 -5.11 3.77
CA LEU A 36 9.92 -4.30 3.59
C LEU A 36 10.50 -4.46 2.18
N LEU A 37 10.52 -5.67 1.62
CA LEU A 37 10.99 -5.92 0.25
C LEU A 37 10.15 -5.18 -0.81
N ALA A 38 8.86 -4.97 -0.55
CA ALA A 38 7.96 -4.25 -1.45
C ALA A 38 8.21 -2.73 -1.47
N LEU A 39 8.88 -2.19 -0.45
CA LEU A 39 9.24 -0.77 -0.42
C LEU A 39 10.31 -0.45 -1.51
N PRO A 40 10.30 0.78 -2.04
CA PRO A 40 11.41 1.33 -2.80
C PRO A 40 12.71 1.29 -2.00
N GLU A 41 13.84 1.09 -2.68
CA GLU A 41 15.14 0.96 -2.00
C GLU A 41 15.54 2.23 -1.23
N SER A 42 15.13 3.41 -1.72
CA SER A 42 15.32 4.70 -1.03
C SER A 42 14.63 4.77 0.34
N ARG A 43 13.63 3.91 0.61
CA ARG A 43 12.98 3.81 1.92
C ARG A 43 13.71 2.87 2.88
N TRP A 44 14.68 2.10 2.40
CA TRP A 44 15.51 1.23 3.25
C TRP A 44 16.68 2.00 3.87
N GLU A 45 17.23 2.99 3.15
CA GLU A 45 18.41 3.75 3.59
C GLU A 45 18.23 4.41 4.98
N PRO A 46 17.09 5.07 5.30
CA PRO A 46 16.90 5.69 6.61
C PRO A 46 16.80 4.68 7.76
N LEU A 47 16.55 3.40 7.46
CA LEU A 47 16.39 2.35 8.48
C LEU A 47 17.72 1.81 9.00
N ALA A 48 18.85 2.23 8.40
CA ALA A 48 20.19 1.79 8.78
C ALA A 48 20.29 0.26 8.98
N LEU A 49 19.69 -0.50 8.06
CA LEU A 49 19.63 -1.96 8.13
C LEU A 49 21.05 -2.56 8.15
N PRO A 50 21.28 -3.66 8.87
CA PRO A 50 22.54 -4.39 8.76
C PRO A 50 22.82 -4.79 7.31
N GLU A 51 24.08 -4.69 6.88
CA GLU A 51 24.52 -4.97 5.51
C GLU A 51 23.99 -6.30 4.97
N ILE A 52 24.02 -7.36 5.79
CA ILE A 52 23.52 -8.69 5.43
C ILE A 52 22.02 -8.72 5.08
N LEU A 53 21.20 -7.91 5.75
CA LEU A 53 19.77 -7.81 5.48
C LEU A 53 19.54 -6.94 4.23
N TYR A 54 20.25 -5.84 4.12
CA TYR A 54 20.19 -4.94 2.98
C TYR A 54 20.54 -5.67 1.66
N ASP A 55 21.64 -6.42 1.65
CA ASP A 55 22.05 -7.25 0.51
C ASP A 55 21.06 -8.37 0.21
N ALA A 56 20.49 -8.99 1.25
CA ALA A 56 19.47 -10.01 1.06
C ALA A 56 18.22 -9.46 0.37
N LEU A 57 17.79 -8.24 0.71
CA LEU A 57 16.68 -7.52 0.07
C LEU A 57 17.01 -7.17 -1.38
N ARG A 58 18.19 -6.61 -1.65
CA ARG A 58 18.68 -6.33 -3.01
C ARG A 58 18.69 -7.57 -3.90
N HIS A 59 19.21 -8.67 -3.37
CA HIS A 59 19.24 -9.93 -4.09
C HIS A 59 17.82 -10.43 -4.37
N ALA A 60 16.91 -10.36 -3.40
CA ALA A 60 15.53 -10.78 -3.56
C ALA A 60 14.80 -10.05 -4.71
N LYS A 61 15.10 -8.75 -4.95
CA LYS A 61 14.54 -7.99 -6.08
C LYS A 61 14.99 -8.50 -7.45
N LYS A 62 16.16 -9.15 -7.55
CA LYS A 62 16.72 -9.70 -8.80
C LYS A 62 16.22 -11.11 -9.11
N ILE A 63 15.68 -11.83 -8.12
CA ILE A 63 15.22 -13.21 -8.31
C ILE A 63 13.88 -13.21 -9.04
N THR A 64 13.84 -13.84 -10.21
CA THR A 64 12.65 -13.92 -11.06
C THR A 64 11.85 -15.21 -10.87
N ASN A 65 12.49 -16.29 -10.41
CA ASN A 65 11.79 -17.55 -10.18
C ASN A 65 11.07 -17.58 -8.82
N PHE A 66 9.92 -18.24 -8.79
CA PHE A 66 9.08 -18.27 -7.60
C PHE A 66 9.78 -18.95 -6.41
N GLU A 67 10.40 -20.10 -6.67
CA GLU A 67 11.03 -20.92 -5.64
C GLU A 67 12.24 -20.24 -4.99
N GLY A 68 13.11 -19.62 -5.80
CA GLY A 68 14.26 -18.87 -5.28
C GLY A 68 13.81 -17.64 -4.48
N LYS A 69 12.82 -16.91 -4.99
CA LYS A 69 12.26 -15.74 -4.28
C LYS A 69 11.67 -16.15 -2.93
N ARG A 70 10.92 -17.25 -2.89
CA ARG A 70 10.34 -17.82 -1.67
C ARG A 70 11.41 -18.17 -0.64
N ARG A 71 12.49 -18.85 -1.04
CA ARG A 71 13.62 -19.19 -0.15
C ARG A 71 14.33 -17.95 0.36
N GLN A 72 14.52 -16.95 -0.50
CA GLN A 72 15.15 -15.69 -0.13
C GLN A 72 14.31 -14.92 0.89
N ILE A 73 12.98 -14.89 0.74
CA ILE A 73 12.06 -14.29 1.72
C ILE A 73 12.15 -15.01 3.08
N GLN A 74 12.25 -16.34 3.10
CA GLN A 74 12.46 -17.09 4.34
C GLN A 74 13.79 -16.74 5.01
N TYR A 75 14.86 -16.57 4.22
CA TYR A 75 16.15 -16.13 4.72
C TYR A 75 16.09 -14.71 5.30
N ILE A 76 15.43 -13.77 4.61
CA ILE A 76 15.14 -12.42 5.14
C ILE A 76 14.39 -12.52 6.46
N GLY A 77 13.32 -13.33 6.54
CA GLY A 77 12.58 -13.56 7.78
C GLY A 77 13.42 -14.13 8.92
N LYS A 78 14.49 -14.89 8.62
CA LYS A 78 15.48 -15.33 9.63
C LYS A 78 16.38 -14.18 10.09
N LEU A 79 16.80 -13.31 9.17
CA LEU A 79 17.62 -12.12 9.51
C LEU A 79 16.84 -11.11 10.35
N MET A 80 15.54 -10.93 10.06
CA MET A 80 14.63 -10.04 10.82
C MET A 80 14.55 -10.40 12.31
N ARG A 81 14.82 -11.65 12.70
CA ARG A 81 14.83 -12.10 14.11
C ARG A 81 16.02 -11.60 14.91
N LYS A 82 17.04 -11.05 14.23
CA LYS A 82 18.30 -10.61 14.85
C LYS A 82 18.36 -9.09 15.05
N ILE A 83 17.30 -8.37 14.71
CA ILE A 83 17.25 -6.92 14.74
C ILE A 83 15.98 -6.47 15.43
N ASP A 84 15.93 -5.20 15.81
CA ASP A 84 14.69 -4.55 16.24
C ASP A 84 13.77 -4.35 15.03
N PRO A 85 12.57 -4.98 15.00
CA PRO A 85 11.65 -4.84 13.88
C PRO A 85 10.84 -3.54 13.92
N GLU A 86 10.83 -2.79 15.02
CA GLU A 86 9.88 -1.68 15.20
C GLU A 86 10.06 -0.53 14.19
N PRO A 87 11.29 -0.02 13.92
CA PRO A 87 11.49 0.99 12.89
C PRO A 87 11.05 0.53 11.50
N ILE A 88 11.17 -0.76 11.22
CA ILE A 88 10.72 -1.37 9.96
C ILE A 88 9.20 -1.40 9.88
N ARG A 89 8.50 -1.74 10.98
CA ARG A 89 7.03 -1.69 11.03
C ARG A 89 6.51 -0.30 10.77
N GLU A 90 7.10 0.71 11.41
CA GLU A 90 6.72 2.10 11.24
C GLU A 90 6.90 2.57 9.79
N ALA A 91 8.05 2.28 9.19
CA ALA A 91 8.30 2.65 7.79
C ALA A 91 7.35 1.94 6.81
N VAL A 92 7.07 0.66 7.03
CA VAL A 92 6.09 -0.10 6.24
C VAL A 92 4.68 0.47 6.42
N ALA A 93 4.28 0.80 7.65
CA ALA A 93 2.98 1.38 7.94
C ALA A 93 2.81 2.76 7.30
N ALA A 94 3.81 3.64 7.43
CA ALA A 94 3.82 4.96 6.81
C ALA A 94 3.73 4.86 5.27
N PHE A 95 4.45 3.92 4.67
CA PHE A 95 4.40 3.68 3.23
C PHE A 95 3.00 3.22 2.77
N LYS A 96 2.41 2.26 3.49
CA LYS A 96 1.05 1.76 3.21
C LYS A 96 0.00 2.85 3.39
N LEU A 97 0.13 3.69 4.40
CA LEU A 97 -0.79 4.80 4.64
C LEU A 97 -0.75 5.79 3.47
N GLY A 98 0.43 6.19 3.01
CA GLY A 98 0.58 7.04 1.83
C GLY A 98 -0.07 6.42 0.58
N HIS A 99 0.16 5.12 0.33
CA HIS A 99 -0.48 4.42 -0.80
C HIS A 99 -2.00 4.35 -0.69
N ALA A 100 -2.53 4.15 0.52
CA ALA A 100 -3.96 4.14 0.76
C ALA A 100 -4.57 5.52 0.52
N GLN A 101 -3.90 6.59 0.95
CA GLN A 101 -4.28 7.97 0.66
C GLN A 101 -4.24 8.24 -0.84
N ASP A 102 -3.16 7.88 -1.54
CA ASP A 102 -3.04 8.06 -2.99
C ASP A 102 -4.14 7.30 -3.76
N SER A 103 -4.46 6.07 -3.35
CA SER A 103 -5.54 5.28 -3.94
C SER A 103 -6.91 5.90 -3.68
N LEU A 104 -7.13 6.46 -2.49
CA LEU A 104 -8.38 7.13 -2.14
C LEU A 104 -8.56 8.41 -2.97
N LYS A 105 -7.51 9.22 -3.13
CA LYS A 105 -7.50 10.38 -4.02
C LYS A 105 -7.76 9.99 -5.47
N LEU A 106 -7.11 8.93 -5.96
CA LEU A 106 -7.36 8.41 -7.30
C LEU A 106 -8.84 8.08 -7.52
N HIS A 107 -9.45 7.37 -6.57
CA HIS A 107 -10.88 7.03 -6.64
C HIS A 107 -11.79 8.25 -6.48
N GLN A 108 -11.41 9.27 -5.72
CA GLN A 108 -12.13 10.54 -5.66
C GLN A 108 -12.12 11.23 -7.04
N SER A 109 -10.96 11.37 -7.67
CA SER A 109 -10.84 11.94 -9.02
C SER A 109 -11.68 11.16 -10.04
N GLU A 110 -11.67 9.83 -9.97
CA GLU A 110 -12.47 8.96 -10.84
C GLU A 110 -13.97 9.19 -10.64
N ARG A 111 -14.43 9.25 -9.39
CA ARG A 111 -15.84 9.52 -9.07
C ARG A 111 -16.27 10.89 -9.54
N TRP A 112 -15.45 11.93 -9.33
CA TRP A 112 -15.74 13.27 -9.83
C TRP A 112 -15.90 13.30 -11.33
N ARG A 113 -15.00 12.65 -12.07
CA ARG A 113 -15.12 12.55 -13.52
C ARG A 113 -16.43 11.88 -13.93
N GLU A 114 -16.81 10.77 -13.31
CA GLU A 114 -18.07 10.09 -13.62
C GLU A 114 -19.29 10.98 -13.35
N ARG A 115 -19.30 11.69 -12.22
CA ARG A 115 -20.37 12.64 -11.86
C ARG A 115 -20.46 13.81 -12.85
N LEU A 116 -19.33 14.41 -13.21
CA LEU A 116 -19.23 15.50 -14.18
C LEU A 116 -19.71 15.08 -15.57
N LEU A 117 -19.52 13.82 -15.96
CA LEU A 117 -20.06 13.30 -17.21
C LEU A 117 -21.57 13.05 -17.14
N ALA A 118 -22.11 12.76 -15.96
CA ALA A 118 -23.51 12.44 -15.77
C ALA A 118 -24.42 13.68 -15.67
N SER A 119 -23.99 14.77 -15.02
CA SER A 119 -24.86 15.92 -14.78
C SER A 119 -24.15 17.27 -14.68
N ASP A 120 -24.87 18.35 -15.00
CA ASP A 120 -24.37 19.73 -14.89
C ASP A 120 -24.41 20.26 -13.44
N GLU A 121 -25.23 19.66 -12.57
CA GLU A 121 -25.21 19.94 -11.13
C GLU A 121 -23.85 19.56 -10.53
N ALA A 122 -23.27 18.41 -10.94
CA ALA A 122 -21.95 17.99 -10.48
C ALA A 122 -20.84 18.99 -10.84
N LEU A 123 -21.01 19.76 -11.92
CA LEU A 123 -20.07 20.85 -12.26
C LEU A 123 -20.15 21.97 -11.23
N GLN A 124 -21.34 22.35 -10.78
CA GLN A 124 -21.51 23.41 -9.79
C GLN A 124 -20.94 22.98 -8.44
N GLU A 125 -21.17 21.73 -8.03
CA GLU A 125 -20.60 21.17 -6.80
C GLU A 125 -19.08 21.15 -6.84
N PHE A 126 -18.48 20.69 -7.95
CA PHE A 126 -17.02 20.68 -8.10
C PHE A 126 -16.42 22.09 -7.99
N LEU A 127 -17.05 23.09 -8.60
CA LEU A 127 -16.60 24.49 -8.52
C LEU A 127 -16.78 25.10 -7.12
N ALA A 128 -17.73 24.60 -6.32
CA ALA A 128 -17.92 25.04 -4.95
C ALA A 128 -16.86 24.43 -4.01
N GLU A 129 -16.43 23.20 -4.27
CA GLU A 129 -15.38 22.51 -3.51
C GLU A 129 -13.96 22.92 -3.93
N HIS A 130 -13.78 23.41 -5.16
CA HIS A 130 -12.48 23.84 -5.69
C HIS A 130 -12.56 25.26 -6.26
N ALA A 131 -12.25 26.25 -5.43
CA ALA A 131 -12.43 27.68 -5.77
C ALA A 131 -11.46 28.20 -6.85
N ASP A 132 -10.28 27.59 -6.97
CA ASP A 132 -9.16 28.10 -7.79
C ASP A 132 -9.03 27.42 -9.17
N VAL A 133 -10.07 26.74 -9.64
CA VAL A 133 -10.04 26.00 -10.91
C VAL A 133 -10.40 26.89 -12.11
N ASP A 134 -9.75 26.65 -13.25
CA ASP A 134 -10.15 27.27 -14.52
C ASP A 134 -11.51 26.71 -14.97
N ILE A 135 -12.56 27.46 -14.63
CA ILE A 135 -13.96 27.13 -14.92
C ILE A 135 -14.20 26.91 -16.42
N GLN A 136 -13.55 27.71 -17.27
CA GLN A 136 -13.77 27.66 -18.71
C GLN A 136 -13.12 26.42 -19.33
N GLN A 137 -11.90 26.10 -18.87
CA GLN A 137 -11.21 24.86 -19.24
C GLN A 137 -12.02 23.64 -18.80
N LEU A 138 -12.46 23.59 -17.54
CA LEU A 138 -13.27 22.49 -17.01
C LEU A 138 -14.54 22.26 -17.84
N ARG A 139 -15.30 23.33 -18.11
CA ARG A 139 -16.51 23.27 -18.96
C ARG A 139 -16.23 22.78 -20.37
N SER A 140 -15.08 23.14 -20.94
CA SER A 140 -14.68 22.66 -22.26
C SER A 140 -14.38 21.15 -22.24
N LEU A 141 -13.60 20.69 -21.25
CA LEU A 141 -13.23 19.30 -21.07
C LEU A 141 -14.44 18.40 -20.82
N VAL A 142 -15.36 18.82 -19.95
CA VAL A 142 -16.61 18.08 -19.67
C VAL A 142 -17.45 17.92 -20.93
N ARG A 143 -17.65 19.01 -21.69
CA ARG A 143 -18.43 18.95 -22.95
C ARG A 143 -17.78 18.02 -23.98
N ALA A 144 -16.47 18.11 -24.15
CA ALA A 144 -15.74 17.24 -25.07
C ALA A 144 -15.85 15.77 -24.64
N ALA A 145 -15.65 15.48 -23.35
CA ALA A 145 -15.70 14.11 -22.83
C ALA A 145 -17.12 13.51 -22.87
N ARG A 146 -18.17 14.30 -22.63
CA ARG A 146 -19.56 13.85 -22.83
C ARG A 146 -19.89 13.57 -24.30
N LYS A 147 -19.39 14.42 -25.21
CA LYS A 147 -19.55 14.20 -26.65
C LYS A 147 -18.87 12.90 -27.10
N ASP A 148 -17.64 12.66 -26.64
CA ASP A 148 -16.93 11.41 -26.92
C ASP A 148 -17.69 10.19 -26.37
N ALA A 149 -18.18 10.26 -25.13
CA ALA A 149 -18.96 9.20 -24.51
C ALA A 149 -20.30 8.93 -25.22
N ALA A 150 -20.92 9.96 -25.81
CA ALA A 150 -22.14 9.80 -26.61
C ALA A 150 -21.87 9.12 -27.97
N ASN A 151 -20.71 9.38 -28.58
CA ASN A 151 -20.35 8.79 -29.87
C ASN A 151 -19.83 7.35 -29.75
N GLU A 152 -19.08 7.06 -28.69
CA GLU A 152 -18.46 5.75 -28.45
C GLU A 152 -18.64 5.32 -26.98
N PRO A 153 -19.86 4.96 -26.54
CA PRO A 153 -20.16 4.71 -25.13
C PRO A 153 -19.38 3.54 -24.51
N GLU A 154 -18.92 2.60 -25.35
CA GLU A 154 -18.07 1.48 -24.92
C GLU A 154 -16.62 1.90 -24.63
N LYS A 155 -16.17 3.06 -25.13
CA LYS A 155 -14.81 3.56 -24.95
C LYS A 155 -14.75 4.66 -23.89
N ARG A 156 -14.67 4.25 -22.63
CA ARG A 156 -14.31 5.11 -21.49
C ARG A 156 -12.80 5.40 -21.41
N SER A 157 -12.17 5.69 -22.55
CA SER A 157 -10.71 5.86 -22.68
C SER A 157 -10.30 6.94 -23.69
N GLY A 158 -11.27 7.70 -24.21
CA GLY A 158 -11.05 8.80 -25.14
C GLY A 158 -10.05 9.84 -24.60
N ARG A 159 -9.51 10.66 -25.51
CA ARG A 159 -8.55 11.72 -25.16
C ARG A 159 -9.14 12.69 -24.14
N ALA A 160 -10.35 13.19 -24.39
CA ALA A 160 -11.02 14.13 -23.49
C ALA A 160 -11.30 13.52 -22.11
N PHE A 161 -11.62 12.22 -22.04
CA PHE A 161 -11.83 11.49 -20.78
C PHE A 161 -10.56 11.42 -19.92
N ARG A 162 -9.39 11.26 -20.56
CA ARG A 162 -8.09 11.28 -19.89
C ARG A 162 -7.67 12.70 -19.49
N GLU A 163 -7.87 13.69 -20.36
CA GLU A 163 -7.55 15.09 -20.07
C GLU A 163 -8.41 15.64 -18.92
N LEU A 164 -9.71 15.33 -18.89
CA LEU A 164 -10.59 15.68 -17.78
C LEU A 164 -10.11 15.06 -16.45
N PHE A 165 -9.70 13.79 -16.47
CA PHE A 165 -9.15 13.14 -15.28
C PHE A 165 -7.88 13.84 -14.77
N GLN A 166 -6.95 14.19 -15.65
CA GLN A 166 -5.72 14.90 -15.25
C GLN A 166 -6.03 16.30 -14.69
N PHE A 167 -7.00 17.01 -15.28
CA PHE A 167 -7.45 18.30 -14.76
C PHE A 167 -8.04 18.19 -13.35
N ILE A 168 -8.93 17.22 -13.12
CA ILE A 168 -9.53 16.96 -11.81
C ILE A 168 -8.45 16.62 -10.78
N LYS A 169 -7.56 15.68 -11.11
CA LYS A 169 -6.47 15.27 -10.22
C LYS A 169 -5.56 16.45 -9.86
N ALA A 170 -5.26 17.33 -10.82
CA ALA A 170 -4.45 18.52 -10.55
C ALA A 170 -5.18 19.54 -9.66
N SER A 171 -6.50 19.68 -9.83
CA SER A 171 -7.33 20.56 -9.02
C SER A 171 -7.47 20.07 -7.58
N GLU A 172 -7.65 18.75 -7.38
CA GLU A 172 -7.69 18.15 -6.04
C GLU A 172 -6.35 18.24 -5.33
N ALA A 173 -5.22 18.08 -6.05
CA ALA A 173 -3.89 18.26 -5.46
C ALA A 173 -3.65 19.71 -5.02
N ALA A 174 -4.07 20.70 -5.82
CA ALA A 174 -3.93 22.11 -5.47
C ALA A 174 -4.75 22.50 -4.23
N ALA A 175 -5.94 21.92 -4.06
CA ALA A 175 -6.82 22.18 -2.91
C ALA A 175 -6.31 21.56 -1.59
N GLU A 176 -5.39 20.60 -1.64
CA GLU A 176 -4.79 19.99 -0.44
C GLU A 176 -3.54 20.74 0.05
N ASP A 177 -2.91 21.53 -0.81
CA ASP A 177 -1.70 22.32 -0.50
C ASP A 177 -2.04 23.70 0.11
N GLU A 178 -3.34 24.03 0.24
CA GLU A 178 -3.91 25.24 0.84
C GLU A 178 -4.43 25.02 2.27
#